data_AF-M1BPU8-F1
#
_entry.id   AF-M1BPU8-F1
#
_cell.length_a   1.000
_cell.length_b   1.000
_cell.length_c   1.000
_cell.angle_alpha   90.00
_cell.angle_beta   90.00
_cell.angle_gamma   90.00
#
_symmetry.space_group_name_H-M   'P 1'
#
loop_
_entity.id
_entity.type
_entity.pdbx_description
1 polymer ?
#
loop_
_entity_poly.entity_id
_entity_poly.type
_entity_poly.pdbx_seq_one_letter_code
_entity_poly.pdbx_strand_id
1 'polypeptide(L)'
;MDCKGINLSALALFACLILSFSSSILAYRTPYWPSIKVGYYRYTCPYAEHIVQNVVNRAASRNPGIAAGLIRLHFHDCFVRGCDASVLLDGPNSEKEGIPNKNSLRGFEVIDAAKAALEAACPGVVSCADIVAFAARDSSYKVGRIYYDVQAGRRDGRVSIDSETLTNLPSPFVNASELIKNFASKGMTVDEMVTLSGAHSIGIAHCGILLAVCTLKTINKIFQLILNMRTS
;
A
#
# COMPACT_ATOMS: atom_id res chain seq x y z
N MET A 1 -75.22 19.60 -18.77
CA MET A 1 -74.11 18.68 -18.42
C MET A 1 -73.02 18.93 -19.45
N ASP A 2 -72.18 19.93 -19.20
CA ASP A 2 -71.14 20.34 -20.14
C ASP A 2 -69.90 19.46 -19.97
N CYS A 3 -69.68 18.57 -20.95
CA CYS A 3 -68.39 17.94 -21.20
C CYS A 3 -67.43 19.01 -21.72
N LYS A 4 -66.66 19.64 -20.82
CA LYS A 4 -65.47 20.39 -21.23
C LYS A 4 -64.43 19.40 -21.72
N GLY A 5 -64.18 19.45 -23.03
CA GLY A 5 -63.22 18.60 -23.74
C GLY A 5 -61.84 18.70 -23.11
N ILE A 6 -61.28 17.54 -22.78
CA ILE A 6 -59.92 17.43 -22.25
C ILE A 6 -58.98 17.76 -23.41
N ASN A 7 -58.14 18.77 -23.23
CA ASN A 7 -57.21 19.23 -24.26
C ASN A 7 -56.15 18.15 -24.50
N LEU A 8 -56.16 17.55 -25.70
CA LEU A 8 -55.27 16.45 -26.08
C LEU A 8 -53.78 16.84 -25.99
N SER A 9 -53.46 18.14 -26.13
CA SER A 9 -52.11 18.67 -25.94
C SER A 9 -51.66 18.67 -24.46
N ALA A 10 -52.60 18.86 -23.52
CA ALA A 10 -52.31 18.82 -22.09
C ALA A 10 -52.04 17.39 -21.60
N LEU A 11 -52.76 16.39 -22.14
CA LEU A 11 -52.50 14.96 -21.91
C LEU A 11 -51.12 14.53 -22.44
N ALA A 12 -50.74 15.00 -23.63
CA ALA A 12 -49.44 14.70 -24.23
C ALA A 12 -48.28 15.30 -23.42
N LEU A 13 -48.42 16.54 -22.92
CA LEU A 13 -47.40 17.18 -22.08
C LEU A 13 -47.24 16.50 -20.72
N PHE A 14 -48.33 16.07 -20.10
CA PHE A 14 -48.28 15.33 -18.84
C PHE A 14 -47.65 13.94 -19.01
N ALA A 15 -47.97 13.22 -20.09
CA ALA A 15 -47.35 11.94 -20.41
C ALA A 15 -45.84 12.07 -20.71
N CYS A 16 -45.42 13.14 -21.38
CA CYS A 16 -44.02 13.41 -21.68
C CYS A 16 -43.20 13.78 -20.43
N LEU A 17 -43.80 14.48 -19.46
CA LEU A 17 -43.20 14.74 -18.15
C LEU A 17 -43.04 13.47 -17.31
N ILE A 18 -44.00 12.54 -17.34
CA ILE A 18 -43.90 11.26 -16.63
C ILE A 18 -42.86 10.32 -17.27
N LEU A 19 -42.73 10.31 -18.60
CA LEU A 19 -41.73 9.53 -19.35
C LEU A 19 -40.29 10.09 -19.20
N SER A 20 -40.14 11.40 -19.03
CA SER A 20 -38.83 12.03 -18.77
C SER A 20 -38.39 11.89 -17.30
N PHE A 21 -39.33 11.85 -16.34
CA PHE A 21 -39.01 11.59 -14.94
C PHE A 21 -38.61 10.13 -14.67
N SER A 22 -39.20 9.17 -15.39
CA SER A 22 -38.88 7.73 -15.27
C SER A 22 -37.52 7.35 -15.90
N SER A 23 -36.99 8.17 -16.81
CA SER A 23 -35.66 7.97 -17.41
C SER A 23 -34.50 8.49 -16.55
N SER A 24 -34.80 9.18 -15.44
CA SER A 24 -33.81 9.79 -14.54
C SER A 24 -33.50 8.92 -13.31
N ILE A 25 -34.14 7.76 -13.16
CA ILE A 25 -33.73 6.72 -12.19
C ILE A 25 -32.75 5.76 -12.89
N LEU A 26 -31.72 6.31 -13.54
CA LEU A 26 -30.54 5.52 -13.82
C LEU A 26 -29.83 5.36 -12.47
N ALA A 27 -29.87 4.13 -11.96
CA ALA A 27 -29.33 3.74 -10.67
C ALA A 27 -28.07 4.54 -10.31
N TYR A 28 -28.16 5.37 -9.27
CA TYR A 28 -27.01 5.66 -8.42
C TYR A 28 -26.57 4.32 -7.80
N ARG A 29 -25.89 3.48 -8.59
CA ARG A 29 -25.02 2.45 -8.05
C ARG A 29 -23.93 3.23 -7.36
N THR A 30 -24.06 3.45 -6.06
CA THR A 30 -22.89 3.69 -5.22
C THR A 30 -21.86 2.67 -5.65
N PRO A 31 -20.64 3.05 -6.07
CA PRO A 31 -19.63 2.07 -6.43
C PRO A 31 -19.53 1.09 -5.27
N TYR A 32 -19.95 -0.16 -5.50
CA TYR A 32 -19.82 -1.23 -4.52
C TYR A 32 -18.34 -1.54 -4.48
N TRP A 33 -17.64 -0.88 -3.58
CA TRP A 33 -16.29 -1.25 -3.18
C TRP A 33 -16.47 -2.45 -2.27
N PRO A 34 -16.20 -3.68 -2.76
CA PRO A 34 -16.35 -4.84 -1.91
C PRO A 34 -15.44 -4.64 -0.71
N SER A 35 -15.96 -4.82 0.49
CA SER A 35 -15.16 -4.73 1.72
C SER A 35 -13.95 -5.66 1.62
N ILE A 36 -12.78 -5.18 2.03
CA ILE A 36 -11.60 -6.03 2.11
C ILE A 36 -11.88 -7.20 3.07
N LYS A 37 -11.42 -8.41 2.71
CA LYS A 37 -11.65 -9.61 3.51
C LYS A 37 -10.57 -10.66 3.28
N VAL A 38 -10.38 -11.53 4.27
CA VAL A 38 -9.53 -12.72 4.11
C VAL A 38 -10.16 -13.64 3.07
N GLY A 39 -9.33 -14.21 2.19
CA GLY A 39 -9.79 -15.10 1.11
C GLY A 39 -10.57 -14.37 0.01
N TYR A 40 -10.31 -13.08 -0.22
CA TYR A 40 -10.95 -12.29 -1.28
C TYR A 40 -10.91 -12.98 -2.66
N TYR A 41 -9.75 -13.57 -3.00
CA TYR A 41 -9.50 -14.22 -4.28
C TYR A 41 -9.89 -15.72 -4.33
N ARG A 42 -10.55 -16.26 -3.28
CA ARG A 42 -10.81 -17.71 -3.14
C ARG A 42 -11.49 -18.35 -4.36
N TYR A 43 -12.33 -17.60 -5.08
CA TYR A 43 -13.05 -18.11 -6.24
C TYR A 43 -12.52 -17.59 -7.59
N THR A 44 -11.90 -16.42 -7.59
CA THR A 44 -11.43 -15.76 -8.83
C THR A 44 -9.98 -16.09 -9.15
N CYS A 45 -9.13 -16.28 -8.13
CA CYS A 45 -7.76 -16.74 -8.28
C CYS A 45 -7.33 -17.54 -7.03
N PRO A 46 -7.76 -18.81 -6.89
CA PRO A 46 -7.59 -19.59 -5.66
C PRO A 46 -6.14 -19.77 -5.20
N TYR A 47 -5.18 -19.73 -6.13
CA TYR A 47 -3.76 -19.88 -5.85
C TYR A 47 -3.00 -18.55 -5.69
N ALA A 48 -3.69 -17.41 -5.66
CA ALA A 48 -3.06 -16.09 -5.68
C ALA A 48 -1.99 -15.91 -4.58
N GLU A 49 -2.37 -16.11 -3.31
CA GLU A 49 -1.46 -15.96 -2.17
C GLU A 49 -0.29 -16.95 -2.24
N HIS A 50 -0.54 -18.19 -2.67
CA HIS A 50 0.50 -19.20 -2.79
C HIS A 50 1.52 -18.87 -3.90
N ILE A 51 1.06 -18.29 -5.01
CA ILE A 51 1.96 -17.84 -6.09
C ILE A 51 2.88 -16.72 -5.57
N VAL A 52 2.33 -15.71 -4.89
CA VAL A 52 3.13 -14.63 -4.29
C VAL A 52 4.14 -15.19 -3.29
N GLN A 53 3.68 -16.05 -2.38
CA GLN A 53 4.53 -16.68 -1.38
C GLN A 53 5.71 -17.44 -2.00
N ASN A 54 5.50 -18.18 -3.08
CA ASN A 54 6.57 -18.90 -3.75
C ASN A 54 7.61 -17.98 -4.37
N VAL A 55 7.19 -16.89 -5.00
CA VAL A 55 8.09 -15.90 -5.58
C VAL A 55 8.93 -15.22 -4.49
N VAL A 56 8.28 -14.76 -3.41
CA VAL A 56 8.93 -14.14 -2.26
C VAL A 56 9.92 -15.11 -1.59
N ASN A 57 9.51 -16.35 -1.34
CA ASN A 57 10.37 -17.36 -0.72
C ASN A 57 11.64 -17.63 -1.54
N ARG A 58 11.52 -17.71 -2.87
CA ARG A 58 12.67 -17.89 -3.76
C ARG A 58 13.60 -16.68 -3.72
N ALA A 59 13.05 -15.46 -3.79
CA ALA A 59 13.84 -14.24 -3.75
C ALA A 59 14.56 -14.06 -2.39
N ALA A 60 13.84 -14.20 -1.29
CA ALA A 60 14.38 -14.06 0.07
C ALA A 60 15.40 -15.15 0.44
N SER A 61 15.28 -16.36 -0.14
CA SER A 61 16.30 -17.42 0.08
C SER A 61 17.62 -17.11 -0.63
N ARG A 62 17.59 -16.34 -1.72
CA ARG A 62 18.80 -15.89 -2.44
C ARG A 62 19.41 -14.65 -1.80
N ASN A 63 18.55 -13.73 -1.35
CA ASN A 63 18.96 -12.50 -0.67
C ASN A 63 17.99 -12.21 0.49
N PRO A 64 18.37 -12.53 1.74
CA PRO A 64 17.53 -12.28 2.90
C PRO A 64 17.13 -10.80 3.09
N GLY A 65 17.92 -9.87 2.54
CA GLY A 65 17.63 -8.43 2.58
C GLY A 65 16.37 -8.02 1.80
N ILE A 66 15.91 -8.86 0.86
CA ILE A 66 14.66 -8.66 0.11
C ILE A 66 13.44 -8.71 1.02
N ALA A 67 13.40 -9.63 1.99
CA ALA A 67 12.26 -9.75 2.90
C ALA A 67 12.03 -8.45 3.68
N ALA A 68 13.10 -7.88 4.24
CA ALA A 68 13.04 -6.58 4.91
C ALA A 68 12.65 -5.45 3.92
N GLY A 69 13.13 -5.51 2.68
CA GLY A 69 12.77 -4.57 1.61
C GLY A 69 11.27 -4.58 1.30
N LEU A 70 10.65 -5.76 1.19
CA LEU A 70 9.23 -5.92 0.88
C LEU A 70 8.32 -5.49 2.04
N ILE A 71 8.71 -5.76 3.29
CA ILE A 71 7.99 -5.25 4.47
C ILE A 71 8.03 -3.72 4.48
N ARG A 72 9.21 -3.13 4.22
CA ARG A 72 9.36 -1.68 4.10
C ARG A 72 8.57 -1.12 2.92
N LEU A 73 8.57 -1.79 1.77
CA LEU A 73 7.79 -1.37 0.60
C LEU A 73 6.30 -1.26 0.92
N HIS A 74 5.74 -2.24 1.64
CA HIS A 74 4.35 -2.19 2.08
C HIS A 74 4.06 -1.06 3.08
N PHE A 75 4.98 -0.80 4.02
CA PHE A 75 4.87 0.36 4.91
C PHE A 75 4.84 1.68 4.12
N HIS A 76 5.73 1.84 3.14
CA HIS A 76 5.82 3.05 2.32
C HIS A 76 4.59 3.23 1.42
N ASP A 77 4.05 2.15 0.85
CA ASP A 77 2.78 2.13 0.13
C ASP A 77 1.65 2.64 1.04
N CYS A 78 1.43 1.99 2.18
CA CYS A 78 0.31 2.34 3.05
C CYS A 78 0.40 3.74 3.68
N PHE A 79 1.59 4.30 3.84
CA PHE A 79 1.76 5.64 4.42
C PHE A 79 1.49 6.76 3.41
N VAL A 80 1.66 6.54 2.11
CA VAL A 80 1.38 7.55 1.07
C VAL A 80 0.07 7.18 0.37
N ARG A 81 -0.96 8.02 0.46
CA ARG A 81 -2.30 7.78 -0.14
C ARG A 81 -3.05 6.49 0.28
N GLY A 82 -2.45 5.66 1.14
CA GLY A 82 -3.02 4.39 1.57
C GLY A 82 -2.44 3.24 0.74
N CYS A 83 -2.78 2.00 1.09
CA CYS A 83 -2.21 0.83 0.41
C CYS A 83 -2.85 0.64 -0.97
N ASP A 84 -2.40 1.38 -1.98
CA ASP A 84 -2.96 1.41 -3.33
C ASP A 84 -1.91 1.12 -4.43
N ALA A 85 -0.71 0.67 -4.07
CA ALA A 85 0.40 0.41 -4.99
C ALA A 85 0.89 1.65 -5.77
N SER A 86 0.57 2.88 -5.34
CA SER A 86 1.12 4.10 -5.95
C SER A 86 2.65 4.14 -5.94
N VAL A 87 3.27 3.55 -4.90
CA VAL A 87 4.74 3.43 -4.75
C VAL A 87 5.40 2.61 -5.87
N LEU A 88 4.63 1.77 -6.57
CA LEU A 88 5.14 0.93 -7.66
C LEU A 88 5.19 1.65 -9.01
N LEU A 89 4.49 2.77 -9.16
CA LEU A 89 4.43 3.51 -10.42
C LEU A 89 5.78 4.17 -10.73
N ASP A 90 6.19 4.09 -12.00
CA ASP A 90 7.40 4.75 -12.50
C ASP A 90 7.08 6.14 -13.08
N GLY A 91 8.04 7.05 -12.97
CA GLY A 91 7.96 8.38 -13.54
C GLY A 91 8.95 9.35 -12.88
N PRO A 92 9.30 10.46 -13.55
CA PRO A 92 10.31 11.41 -13.05
C PRO A 92 9.92 12.09 -11.73
N ASN A 93 8.62 12.17 -11.42
CA ASN A 93 8.08 12.74 -10.19
C ASN A 93 7.30 11.70 -9.37
N SER A 94 7.57 10.40 -9.58
CA SER A 94 6.92 9.33 -8.84
C SER A 94 7.44 9.24 -7.41
N GLU A 95 6.72 8.56 -6.54
CA GLU A 95 7.16 8.29 -5.18
C GLU A 95 8.53 7.59 -5.12
N LYS A 96 8.92 6.80 -6.14
CA LYS A 96 10.25 6.18 -6.21
C LYS A 96 11.39 7.20 -6.23
N GLU A 97 11.15 8.38 -6.78
CA GLU A 97 12.11 9.48 -6.86
C GLU A 97 12.13 10.36 -5.60
N GLY A 98 11.16 10.20 -4.70
CA GLY A 98 11.11 10.90 -3.43
C GLY A 98 12.31 10.59 -2.53
N ILE A 99 12.79 11.58 -1.77
CA ILE A 99 14.00 11.47 -0.91
C ILE A 99 14.01 10.23 -0.01
N PRO A 100 12.91 9.83 0.67
CA PRO A 100 12.90 8.63 1.52
C PRO A 100 13.02 7.31 0.75
N ASN A 101 12.72 7.32 -0.55
CA ASN A 101 12.53 6.13 -1.38
C ASN A 101 13.69 5.91 -2.35
N LYS A 102 14.18 6.99 -2.95
CA LYS A 102 15.20 6.97 -4.01
C LYS A 102 16.48 6.30 -3.54
N ASN A 103 16.95 5.32 -4.31
CA ASN A 103 18.11 4.48 -3.98
C ASN A 103 18.02 3.76 -2.63
N SER A 104 16.81 3.58 -2.09
CA SER A 104 16.59 3.02 -0.75
C SER A 104 15.55 1.89 -0.73
N LEU A 105 14.38 2.08 -1.34
CA LEU A 105 13.41 1.00 -1.54
C LEU A 105 13.98 -0.07 -2.49
N ARG A 106 13.59 -1.32 -2.28
CA ARG A 106 14.06 -2.48 -3.06
C ARG A 106 13.04 -3.62 -3.02
N GLY A 107 13.14 -4.55 -3.95
CA GLY A 107 12.21 -5.67 -4.10
C GLY A 107 11.09 -5.43 -5.10
N PHE A 108 11.14 -4.33 -5.86
CA PHE A 108 10.21 -4.06 -6.96
C PHE A 108 10.18 -5.22 -7.97
N GLU A 109 11.35 -5.77 -8.29
CA GLU A 109 11.51 -6.90 -9.20
C GLU A 109 10.80 -8.18 -8.71
N VAL A 110 10.62 -8.33 -7.40
CA VAL A 110 9.92 -9.46 -6.79
C VAL A 110 8.41 -9.27 -6.93
N ILE A 111 7.94 -8.04 -6.79
CA ILE A 111 6.53 -7.69 -7.04
C ILE A 111 6.20 -7.89 -8.52
N ASP A 112 7.07 -7.45 -9.44
CA ASP A 112 6.90 -7.66 -10.89
C ASP A 112 6.86 -9.15 -11.25
N ALA A 113 7.77 -9.95 -10.68
CA ALA A 113 7.79 -11.40 -10.89
C ALA A 113 6.52 -12.07 -10.36
N ALA A 114 6.02 -11.64 -9.19
CA ALA A 114 4.78 -12.14 -8.62
C ALA A 114 3.57 -11.75 -9.49
N LYS A 115 3.52 -10.48 -9.94
CA LYS A 115 2.47 -9.98 -10.82
C LYS A 115 2.46 -10.72 -12.15
N ALA A 116 3.61 -10.92 -12.79
CA ALA A 116 3.70 -11.69 -14.02
C ALA A 116 3.20 -13.13 -13.87
N ALA A 117 3.58 -13.81 -12.78
CA ALA A 117 3.10 -15.16 -12.49
C ALA A 117 1.58 -15.21 -12.23
N LEU A 118 1.03 -14.19 -11.56
CA LEU A 118 -0.41 -14.06 -11.33
C LEU A 118 -1.18 -13.75 -12.60
N GLU A 119 -0.69 -12.83 -13.44
CA GLU A 119 -1.33 -12.52 -14.72
C GLU A 119 -1.34 -13.72 -15.68
N ALA A 120 -0.32 -14.59 -15.62
CA ALA A 120 -0.32 -15.84 -16.36
C ALA A 120 -1.36 -16.86 -15.84
N ALA A 121 -1.66 -16.84 -14.53
CA ALA A 121 -2.58 -17.78 -13.90
C ALA A 121 -4.05 -17.31 -13.87
N CYS A 122 -4.27 -16.00 -13.68
CA CYS A 122 -5.56 -15.36 -13.51
C CYS A 122 -5.51 -13.90 -14.00
N PRO A 123 -5.56 -13.69 -15.33
CA PRO A 123 -5.38 -12.37 -15.94
C PRO A 123 -6.35 -11.30 -15.41
N GLY A 124 -5.83 -10.13 -15.04
CA GLY A 124 -6.61 -8.97 -14.62
C GLY A 124 -7.35 -9.12 -13.30
N VAL A 125 -7.03 -10.13 -12.49
CA VAL A 125 -7.78 -10.43 -11.24
C VAL A 125 -7.15 -9.80 -10.00
N VAL A 126 -5.85 -9.98 -9.80
CA VAL A 126 -5.17 -9.63 -8.53
C VAL A 126 -4.50 -8.27 -8.64
N SER A 127 -4.85 -7.34 -7.76
CA SER A 127 -4.26 -6.00 -7.72
C SER A 127 -2.80 -6.02 -7.26
N CYS A 128 -2.00 -5.06 -7.74
CA CYS A 128 -0.64 -4.87 -7.26
C CYS A 128 -0.60 -4.51 -5.77
N ALA A 129 -1.57 -3.73 -5.28
CA ALA A 129 -1.69 -3.38 -3.87
C ALA A 129 -1.82 -4.61 -2.96
N ASP A 130 -2.61 -5.61 -3.34
CA ASP A 130 -2.71 -6.85 -2.58
C ASP A 130 -1.45 -7.72 -2.71
N ILE A 131 -0.77 -7.71 -3.87
CA ILE A 131 0.51 -8.43 -4.03
C ILE A 131 1.56 -7.87 -3.05
N VAL A 132 1.66 -6.55 -2.91
CA VAL A 132 2.58 -5.92 -1.94
C VAL A 132 2.23 -6.34 -0.50
N ALA A 133 0.95 -6.34 -0.15
CA ALA A 133 0.49 -6.76 1.18
C ALA A 133 0.80 -8.25 1.47
N PHE A 134 0.51 -9.15 0.52
CA PHE A 134 0.87 -10.57 0.64
C PHE A 134 2.39 -10.75 0.74
N ALA A 135 3.16 -10.02 -0.06
CA ALA A 135 4.60 -10.13 -0.06
C ALA A 135 5.23 -9.69 1.27
N ALA A 136 4.68 -8.68 1.94
CA ALA A 136 5.11 -8.28 3.28
C ALA A 136 4.81 -9.36 4.35
N ARG A 137 3.64 -10.00 4.28
CA ARG A 137 3.29 -11.12 5.17
C ARG A 137 4.21 -12.31 4.94
N ASP A 138 4.39 -12.71 3.69
CA ASP A 138 5.24 -13.86 3.33
C ASP A 138 6.71 -13.60 3.69
N SER A 139 7.17 -12.36 3.56
CA SER A 139 8.49 -11.93 4.03
C SER A 139 8.63 -12.07 5.54
N SER A 140 7.65 -11.57 6.30
CA SER A 140 7.60 -11.67 7.78
C SER A 140 7.64 -13.13 8.24
N TYR A 141 6.89 -14.00 7.56
CA TYR A 141 6.92 -15.43 7.83
C TYR A 141 8.28 -16.06 7.50
N LYS A 142 8.86 -15.72 6.35
CA LYS A 142 10.12 -16.30 5.88
C LYS A 142 11.30 -16.01 6.80
N VAL A 143 11.40 -14.80 7.36
CA VAL A 143 12.56 -14.39 8.16
C VAL A 143 12.31 -14.33 9.67
N GLY A 144 11.04 -14.24 10.10
CA GLY A 144 10.67 -14.14 11.51
C GLY A 144 9.66 -15.19 11.99
N ARG A 145 9.16 -16.07 11.10
CA ARG A 145 8.07 -17.02 11.38
C ARG A 145 6.78 -16.35 11.87
N ILE A 146 6.59 -15.08 11.55
CA ILE A 146 5.38 -14.32 11.90
C ILE A 146 4.39 -14.48 10.74
N TYR A 147 3.29 -15.19 10.99
CA TYR A 147 2.20 -15.38 10.03
C TYR A 147 0.94 -14.69 10.53
N TYR A 148 0.19 -14.12 9.59
CA TYR A 148 -1.13 -13.55 9.81
C TYR A 148 -1.92 -13.62 8.50
N ASP A 149 -3.25 -13.63 8.62
CA ASP A 149 -4.13 -13.54 7.47
C ASP A 149 -4.17 -12.12 6.94
N VAL A 150 -4.07 -11.95 5.62
CA VAL A 150 -4.14 -10.65 4.97
C VAL A 150 -5.54 -10.47 4.39
N GLN A 151 -6.23 -9.43 4.83
CA GLN A 151 -7.44 -8.99 4.14
C GLN A 151 -7.05 -8.41 2.78
N ALA A 152 -7.72 -8.85 1.73
CA ALA A 152 -7.47 -8.45 0.35
C ALA A 152 -8.74 -7.88 -0.30
N GLY A 153 -8.60 -7.32 -1.50
CA GLY A 153 -9.61 -6.55 -2.22
C GLY A 153 -9.22 -5.10 -2.47
N ARG A 154 -7.95 -4.72 -2.21
CA ARG A 154 -7.42 -3.39 -2.53
C ARG A 154 -7.41 -3.19 -4.04
N ARG A 155 -7.44 -1.94 -4.48
CA ARG A 155 -7.32 -1.57 -5.89
C ARG A 155 -6.12 -0.68 -6.11
N ASP A 156 -5.61 -0.73 -7.33
CA ASP A 156 -4.42 0.00 -7.72
C ASP A 156 -4.75 1.47 -7.99
N GLY A 157 -4.06 2.36 -7.28
CA GLY A 157 -4.02 3.79 -7.49
C GLY A 157 -3.37 4.14 -8.83
N ARG A 158 -3.60 5.38 -9.28
CA ARG A 158 -3.09 5.88 -10.57
C ARG A 158 -2.27 7.16 -10.43
N VAL A 159 -1.98 7.55 -9.20
CA VAL A 159 -1.30 8.80 -8.85
C VAL A 159 -0.14 8.46 -7.94
N SER A 160 1.06 8.90 -8.31
CA SER A 160 2.29 8.75 -7.54
C SER A 160 3.04 10.05 -7.62
N ILE A 161 3.31 10.67 -6.47
CA ILE A 161 3.89 12.02 -6.38
C ILE A 161 5.02 12.01 -5.35
N ASP A 162 6.22 12.33 -5.79
CA ASP A 162 7.43 12.38 -4.99
C ASP A 162 7.31 13.26 -3.72
N SER A 163 6.73 14.45 -3.82
CA SER A 163 6.61 15.41 -2.70
C SER A 163 5.72 14.91 -1.57
N GLU A 164 4.83 13.94 -1.83
CA GLU A 164 3.98 13.34 -0.80
C GLU A 164 4.75 12.39 0.10
N THR A 165 5.90 11.87 -0.37
CA THR A 165 6.77 11.02 0.44
C THR A 165 7.30 11.75 1.67
N LEU A 166 7.78 13.00 1.51
CA LEU A 166 8.27 13.83 2.62
C LEU A 166 7.15 14.28 3.56
N THR A 167 5.94 14.45 3.02
CA THR A 167 4.78 14.88 3.80
C THR A 167 4.24 13.76 4.68
N ASN A 168 4.32 12.51 4.22
CA ASN A 168 3.65 11.39 4.88
C ASN A 168 4.59 10.40 5.57
N LEU A 169 5.83 10.25 5.11
CA LEU A 169 6.74 9.26 5.67
C LEU A 169 7.51 9.85 6.86
N PRO A 170 7.58 9.14 8.00
CA PRO A 170 8.32 9.61 9.15
C PRO A 170 9.81 9.70 8.83
N SER A 171 10.40 10.87 9.09
CA SER A 171 11.86 11.05 9.00
C SER A 171 12.57 10.30 10.14
N PRO A 172 13.75 9.71 9.90
CA PRO A 172 14.53 9.04 10.93
C PRO A 172 15.10 10.01 11.99
N PHE A 173 14.96 11.32 11.80
CA PHE A 173 15.50 12.37 12.67
C PHE A 173 14.45 13.00 13.59
N VAL A 174 13.18 12.57 13.50
CA VAL A 174 12.10 13.11 14.34
C VAL A 174 12.18 12.55 15.76
N ASN A 175 11.63 13.30 16.72
CA ASN A 175 11.51 12.82 18.10
C ASN A 175 10.25 11.95 18.28
N ALA A 176 10.12 11.34 19.47
CA ALA A 176 9.00 10.45 19.77
C ALA A 176 7.62 11.13 19.63
N SER A 177 7.47 12.39 20.05
CA SER A 177 6.20 13.12 19.98
C SER A 177 5.76 13.36 18.53
N GLU A 178 6.71 13.62 17.63
CA GLU A 178 6.43 13.78 16.20
C GLU A 178 6.16 12.43 15.51
N LEU A 179 6.89 11.37 15.89
CA LEU A 179 6.61 10.02 15.40
C LEU A 179 5.19 9.56 15.79
N ILE A 180 4.76 9.83 17.03
CA ILE A 180 3.40 9.55 17.50
C ILE A 180 2.35 10.28 16.64
N LYS A 181 2.58 11.56 16.31
CA LYS A 181 1.67 12.33 15.44
C LYS A 181 1.58 11.74 14.04
N ASN A 182 2.71 11.32 13.47
CA ASN A 182 2.75 10.70 12.14
C ASN A 182 1.91 9.43 12.09
N PHE A 183 2.06 8.53 13.07
CA PHE A 183 1.27 7.29 13.13
C PHE A 183 -0.20 7.55 13.47
N ALA A 184 -0.49 8.48 14.38
CA ALA A 184 -1.87 8.88 14.69
C ALA A 184 -2.60 9.46 13.47
N SER A 185 -1.89 10.14 12.56
CA SER A 185 -2.47 10.60 11.27
C SER A 185 -2.93 9.47 10.35
N LYS A 186 -2.43 8.25 10.58
CA LYS A 186 -2.83 7.01 9.90
C LYS A 186 -3.80 6.17 10.73
N GLY A 187 -4.33 6.73 11.81
CA GLY A 187 -5.29 6.06 12.70
C GLY A 187 -4.66 5.04 13.64
N MET A 188 -3.34 5.05 13.82
CA MET A 188 -2.63 4.10 14.68
C MET A 188 -2.38 4.65 16.08
N THR A 189 -2.45 3.76 17.06
CA THR A 189 -2.10 3.99 18.46
C THR A 189 -0.59 4.02 18.67
N VAL A 190 -0.16 4.48 19.86
CA VAL A 190 1.27 4.43 20.25
C VAL A 190 1.79 3.00 20.33
N ASP A 191 0.95 2.06 20.79
CA ASP A 191 1.32 0.65 20.88
C ASP A 191 1.55 0.03 19.50
N GLU A 192 0.70 0.36 18.52
CA GLU A 192 0.89 -0.05 17.13
C GLU A 192 2.13 0.58 16.50
N MET A 193 2.43 1.85 16.80
CA MET A 193 3.68 2.51 16.37
C MET A 193 4.92 1.78 16.93
N VAL A 194 4.94 1.44 18.22
CA VAL A 194 6.04 0.70 18.83
C VAL A 194 6.14 -0.70 18.21
N THR A 195 5.02 -1.38 18.04
CA THR A 195 4.95 -2.72 17.43
C THR A 195 5.52 -2.72 16.01
N LEU A 196 5.11 -1.77 15.16
CA LEU A 196 5.58 -1.66 13.78
C LEU A 196 7.05 -1.22 13.69
N SER A 197 7.54 -0.44 14.66
CA SER A 197 8.96 -0.10 14.76
C SER A 197 9.85 -1.34 14.97
N GLY A 198 9.28 -2.43 15.47
CA GLY A 198 9.93 -3.74 15.58
C GLY A 198 10.38 -4.32 14.22
N ALA A 199 9.85 -3.84 13.10
CA ALA A 199 10.32 -4.21 11.76
C ALA A 199 11.80 -3.88 11.54
N HIS A 200 12.36 -2.92 12.29
CA HIS A 200 13.80 -2.62 12.30
C HIS A 200 14.68 -3.71 12.95
N SER A 201 14.09 -4.80 13.46
CA SER A 201 14.84 -5.99 13.90
C SER A 201 15.50 -6.74 12.73
N ILE A 202 15.16 -6.42 11.49
CA ILE A 202 15.77 -6.95 10.26
C ILE A 202 16.07 -5.81 9.28
N GLY A 203 16.87 -6.11 8.26
CA GLY A 203 17.22 -5.14 7.22
C GLY A 203 18.49 -4.36 7.53
N ILE A 204 18.67 -3.25 6.81
CA ILE A 204 19.85 -2.39 6.90
C ILE A 204 19.44 -0.92 6.69
N ALA A 205 20.28 0.00 7.14
CA ALA A 205 20.18 1.42 6.86
C ALA A 205 21.45 1.93 6.17
N HIS A 206 21.32 2.97 5.35
CA HIS A 206 22.48 3.62 4.74
C HIS A 206 23.28 4.40 5.79
N CYS A 207 24.61 4.41 5.67
CA CYS A 207 25.50 5.06 6.64
C CYS A 207 25.18 6.53 6.86
N GLY A 208 24.79 7.27 5.81
CA GLY A 208 24.44 8.69 5.92
C GLY A 208 23.32 8.97 6.93
N ILE A 209 22.36 8.05 7.08
CA ILE A 209 21.28 8.17 8.07
C ILE A 209 21.79 7.92 9.48
N LEU A 210 22.64 6.89 9.67
CA LEU A 210 23.16 6.53 10.99
C LEU A 210 24.22 7.52 11.49
N LEU A 211 25.08 8.05 10.60
CA LEU A 211 26.10 9.03 10.96
C LEU A 211 25.49 10.35 11.46
N ALA A 212 24.34 10.76 10.91
CA ALA A 212 23.63 11.95 11.37
C ALA A 212 23.11 11.82 12.82
N VAL A 213 22.92 10.60 13.33
CA VAL A 213 22.52 10.34 14.73
C VAL A 213 23.68 9.87 15.62
N CYS A 214 24.84 9.50 15.06
CA CYS A 214 26.02 9.04 15.80
C CYS A 214 26.53 10.02 16.87
N THR A 215 26.23 11.31 16.76
CA THR A 215 26.63 12.34 17.72
C THR A 215 25.70 12.43 18.94
N LEU A 216 24.57 11.73 18.93
CA LEU A 216 23.62 11.74 20.04
C LEU A 216 24.19 11.03 21.27
N LYS A 217 24.09 11.68 22.42
CA LYS A 217 24.57 11.16 23.71
C LYS A 217 23.87 9.89 24.18
N THR A 218 22.73 9.56 23.57
CA THR A 218 21.94 8.36 23.89
C THR A 218 22.52 7.09 23.27
N ILE A 219 23.40 7.19 22.27
CA ILE A 219 24.00 6.02 21.63
C ILE A 219 25.14 5.49 22.51
N ASN A 220 25.14 4.17 22.72
CA ASN A 220 26.22 3.50 23.44
C ASN A 220 27.58 3.78 22.77
N LYS A 221 28.57 4.21 23.56
CA LYS A 221 29.90 4.58 23.04
C LYS A 221 30.62 3.46 22.28
N ILE A 222 30.46 2.20 22.69
CA ILE A 222 31.04 1.05 21.97
C ILE A 222 30.38 0.92 20.60
N PHE A 223 29.06 1.11 20.52
CA PHE A 223 28.34 1.08 19.26
C PHE A 223 28.73 2.24 18.33
N GLN A 224 28.91 3.46 18.87
CA GLN A 224 29.44 4.60 18.10
C GLN A 224 30.82 4.29 17.48
N LEU A 225 31.73 3.68 18.24
CA LEU A 225 33.05 3.28 17.75
C LEU A 225 32.92 2.26 16.61
N ILE A 226 32.06 1.24 16.76
CA ILE A 226 31.81 0.23 15.72
C ILE A 226 31.27 0.89 14.44
N LEU A 227 30.32 1.82 14.56
CA LEU A 227 29.77 2.53 13.40
C LEU A 227 30.83 3.36 12.68
N ASN A 228 31.64 4.12 13.41
CA ASN A 228 32.70 4.96 12.82
C ASN A 228 33.77 4.13 12.07
N MET A 229 34.15 2.97 12.61
CA MET A 229 35.12 2.06 11.96
C MET A 229 34.61 1.47 10.65
N ARG A 230 33.29 1.33 10.47
CA ARG A 230 32.68 0.72 9.28
C ARG A 230 32.36 1.71 8.17
N THR A 231 32.46 3.02 8.47
CA THR A 231 32.18 4.11 7.54
C THR A 231 33.44 4.81 7.03
N SER A 232 34.63 4.35 7.44
CA SER A 232 35.94 4.81 6.98
C SER A 232 36.43 3.94 5.82
#